data_AF-A0ABD3KL55-F1
#
_entry.id   AF-A0ABD3KL55-F1
#
_cell.length_a   1.000
_cell.length_b   1.000
_cell.length_c   1.000
_cell.angle_alpha   90.00
_cell.angle_beta   90.00
_cell.angle_gamma   90.00
#
_symmetry.space_group_name_H-M   'P 1'
#
loop_
_entity.id
_entity.type
_entity.pdbx_description
1 polymer ?
#
loop_
_entity_poly.entity_id
_entity_poly.type
_entity_poly.pdbx_seq_one_letter_code
_entity_poly.pdbx_strand_id
1 'polypeptide(L)'
;MLVVGIFGSACCKVMVEEYPEGEEASFVALVDGENALLLILLKTINELGMGIRGPILVNGWVLSVTYLDSTVSILVLRPIILPTIEGTAVEGCKFVGSLYAGLVIEKKSWMPKLTDLEI
;
A
#
# COMPACT_ATOMS: atom_id res chain seq x y z
N MET A 1 -25.61 -3.91 -8.41
CA MET A 1 -25.08 -2.74 -7.67
C MET A 1 -24.65 -1.63 -8.62
N LEU A 2 -23.57 -1.79 -9.38
CA LEU A 2 -23.04 -0.74 -10.27
C LEU A 2 -24.05 -0.28 -11.34
N VAL A 3 -24.65 -1.21 -12.11
CA VAL A 3 -25.67 -0.89 -13.14
C VAL A 3 -26.95 -0.28 -12.56
N VAL A 4 -27.27 -0.62 -11.30
CA VAL A 4 -28.47 -0.15 -10.59
C VAL A 4 -28.23 1.24 -9.96
N GLY A 5 -27.00 1.75 -9.96
CA GLY A 5 -26.67 3.10 -9.48
C GLY A 5 -26.81 3.29 -7.96
N ILE A 6 -26.71 2.23 -7.17
CA ILE A 6 -26.93 2.31 -5.71
C ILE A 6 -25.92 3.20 -4.97
N PHE A 7 -24.75 3.50 -5.54
CA PHE A 7 -23.79 4.48 -5.01
C PHE A 7 -23.82 5.83 -5.75
N GLY A 8 -24.91 6.11 -6.47
CA GLY A 8 -25.05 7.35 -7.24
C GLY A 8 -23.96 7.52 -8.31
N SER A 9 -23.40 8.72 -8.39
CA SER A 9 -22.39 9.08 -9.40
C SER A 9 -21.09 8.28 -9.31
N ALA A 10 -20.78 7.67 -8.15
CA ALA A 10 -19.60 6.81 -8.00
C ALA A 10 -19.70 5.52 -8.83
N CYS A 11 -20.91 5.10 -9.25
CA CYS A 11 -21.11 3.93 -10.11
C CYS A 11 -20.83 4.20 -11.61
N CYS A 12 -20.58 5.45 -12.01
CA CYS A 12 -20.50 5.84 -13.43
C CYS A 12 -19.17 5.45 -14.10
N LYS A 13 -18.16 5.05 -13.33
CA LYS A 13 -16.85 4.66 -13.85
C LYS A 13 -16.36 3.41 -13.12
N VAL A 14 -15.74 2.51 -13.88
CA VAL A 14 -15.05 1.35 -13.33
C VAL A 14 -13.56 1.46 -13.65
N MET A 15 -12.74 1.03 -12.70
CA MET A 15 -11.30 0.86 -12.88
C MET A 15 -11.01 -0.63 -12.86
N VAL A 16 -10.27 -1.10 -13.85
CA VAL A 16 -9.83 -2.50 -13.93
C VAL A 16 -8.33 -2.47 -13.80
N GLU A 17 -7.82 -3.15 -12.76
CA GLU A 17 -6.41 -3.19 -12.43
C GLU A 17 -5.88 -4.62 -12.52
N GLU A 18 -4.55 -4.74 -12.60
CA GLU A 18 -3.89 -6.02 -12.41
C GLU A 18 -4.19 -6.54 -11.00
N TYR A 19 -4.40 -7.85 -10.85
CA TYR A 19 -4.46 -8.50 -9.55
C TYR A 19 -3.08 -9.06 -9.20
N PRO A 20 -2.27 -8.38 -8.37
CA PRO A 20 -0.95 -8.88 -8.02
C PRO A 20 -1.05 -10.08 -7.08
N GLU A 21 -0.36 -11.17 -7.43
CA GLU A 21 -0.25 -12.35 -6.57
C GLU A 21 1.00 -12.24 -5.68
N GLY A 22 0.81 -12.39 -4.37
CA GLY A 22 1.92 -12.31 -3.44
C GLY A 22 1.48 -12.27 -1.99
N GLU A 23 2.38 -11.83 -1.12
CA GLU A 23 2.03 -11.50 0.25
C GLU A 23 1.78 -10.01 0.40
N GLU A 24 0.59 -9.68 0.90
CA GLU A 24 0.24 -8.31 1.27
C GLU A 24 1.07 -7.86 2.47
N ALA A 25 1.61 -6.66 2.35
CA ALA A 25 2.46 -6.06 3.33
C ALA A 25 2.35 -4.54 3.24
N SER A 26 2.38 -3.89 4.38
CA SER A 26 2.11 -2.47 4.47
C SER A 26 3.25 -1.76 5.15
N PHE A 27 3.67 -0.65 4.57
CA PHE A 27 4.80 0.12 5.05
C PHE A 27 4.34 1.50 5.49
N VAL A 28 4.92 1.97 6.59
CA VAL A 28 4.78 3.35 7.05
C VAL A 28 6.11 4.06 6.89
N ALA A 29 6.10 5.21 6.22
CA ALA A 29 7.25 6.09 6.09
C ALA A 29 6.93 7.47 6.68
N LEU A 30 7.82 7.99 7.53
CA LEU A 30 7.75 9.39 7.97
C LEU A 30 8.46 10.27 6.96
N VAL A 31 7.80 11.33 6.54
CA VAL A 31 8.25 12.24 5.49
C VAL A 31 8.33 13.66 6.05
N ASP A 32 9.46 14.33 5.85
CA ASP A 32 9.70 15.72 6.28
C ASP A 32 9.54 16.77 5.17
N GLY A 33 9.17 16.33 3.96
CA GLY A 33 9.05 17.13 2.74
C GLY A 33 10.13 16.88 1.70
N GLU A 34 11.26 16.28 2.09
CA GLU A 34 12.38 15.98 1.18
C GLU A 34 12.99 14.59 1.44
N ASN A 35 12.97 14.12 2.68
CA ASN A 35 13.50 12.84 3.12
C ASN A 35 12.37 11.94 3.61
N ALA A 36 12.64 10.63 3.59
CA ALA A 36 11.75 9.62 4.14
C ALA A 36 12.50 8.65 5.05
N LEU A 37 11.90 8.34 6.20
CA LEU A 37 12.33 7.27 7.10
C LEU A 37 11.27 6.16 7.12
N LEU A 38 11.64 4.99 6.61
CA LEU A 38 10.79 3.80 6.65
C LEU A 38 10.78 3.21 8.07
N LEU A 39 9.60 3.04 8.65
CA LEU A 39 9.46 2.64 10.06
C LEU A 39 9.15 1.15 10.24
N ILE A 40 8.06 0.65 9.67
CA ILE A 40 7.49 -0.64 10.07
C ILE A 40 6.82 -1.32 8.89
N LEU A 41 6.99 -2.65 8.82
CA LEU A 41 6.17 -3.55 8.02
C LEU A 41 5.02 -4.12 8.87
N LEU A 42 3.79 -3.78 8.50
CA LEU A 42 2.58 -4.36 9.06
C LEU A 42 2.01 -5.36 8.05
N LYS A 43 1.59 -6.54 8.51
CA LYS A 43 0.84 -7.47 7.67
C LYS A 43 -0.64 -7.26 7.94
N THR A 44 -1.36 -6.82 6.92
CA THR A 44 -2.82 -6.79 6.94
C THR A 44 -3.33 -8.21 6.83
N ILE A 45 -4.17 -8.63 7.77
CA ILE A 45 -4.80 -9.95 7.71
C ILE A 45 -6.18 -9.78 7.10
N ASN A 46 -6.29 -10.15 5.82
CA ASN A 46 -7.58 -10.30 5.17
C ASN A 46 -8.21 -11.65 5.56
N GLU A 47 -9.39 -11.60 6.19
CA GLU A 47 -10.08 -12.74 6.82
C GLU A 47 -10.49 -13.88 5.86
N LEU A 48 -10.35 -13.69 4.55
CA LEU A 48 -10.68 -14.68 3.52
C LEU A 48 -9.96 -16.02 3.72
N GLY A 49 -8.78 -16.03 4.35
CA GLY A 49 -8.02 -17.25 4.68
C GLY A 49 -8.53 -18.04 5.89
N MET A 50 -9.41 -17.47 6.72
CA MET A 50 -9.95 -18.11 7.93
C MET A 50 -11.39 -18.63 7.76
N GLY A 51 -11.90 -18.67 6.52
CA GLY A 51 -13.27 -19.12 6.25
C GLY A 51 -14.35 -18.11 6.65
N ILE A 52 -13.96 -16.90 7.06
CA ILE A 52 -14.88 -15.80 7.34
C ILE A 52 -15.18 -15.13 6.00
N ARG A 53 -16.40 -15.33 5.50
CA ARG A 53 -16.91 -14.66 4.29
C ARG A 53 -17.58 -13.36 4.72
N GLY A 54 -16.93 -12.23 4.49
CA GLY A 54 -17.44 -10.89 4.80
C GLY A 54 -16.62 -9.79 4.13
N PRO A 55 -17.10 -8.54 4.11
CA PRO A 55 -16.32 -7.40 3.64
C PRO A 55 -15.00 -7.31 4.40
N ILE A 56 -13.91 -6.96 3.71
CA ILE A 56 -12.57 -6.80 4.30
C ILE A 56 -12.67 -5.84 5.49
N LEU A 57 -12.36 -6.32 6.70
CA LEU A 57 -12.24 -5.46 7.88
C LEU A 57 -10.86 -4.79 7.83
N VAL A 58 -10.86 -3.49 7.55
CA VAL A 58 -9.67 -2.63 7.35
C VAL A 58 -8.75 -2.53 8.60
N ASN A 59 -9.10 -3.16 9.73
CA ASN A 59 -8.58 -2.79 11.04
C ASN A 59 -7.66 -3.86 11.68
N GLY A 60 -7.44 -5.00 11.02
CA GLY A 60 -6.65 -6.12 11.55
C GLY A 60 -5.20 -6.09 11.08
N TRP A 61 -4.28 -5.64 11.92
CA TRP A 61 -2.84 -5.59 11.63
C TRP A 61 -2.08 -6.49 12.57
N VAL A 62 -1.18 -7.29 12.03
CA VAL A 62 -0.17 -8.00 12.83
C VAL A 62 1.21 -7.51 12.43
N LEU A 63 2.00 -7.12 13.43
CA LEU A 63 3.42 -6.81 13.26
C LEU A 63 4.14 -8.10 12.84
N SER A 64 4.53 -8.16 11.57
CA SER A 64 5.29 -9.29 11.02
C SER A 64 6.71 -8.82 10.71
N VAL A 65 7.65 -9.20 11.59
CA VAL A 65 9.06 -8.83 11.46
C VAL A 65 9.80 -9.76 10.48
N THR A 66 9.13 -10.82 9.98
CA THR A 66 9.79 -11.92 9.25
C THR A 66 10.26 -11.55 7.84
N TYR A 67 9.77 -10.44 7.27
CA TYR A 67 10.14 -9.96 5.92
C TYR A 67 10.92 -8.64 5.93
N LEU A 68 11.28 -8.15 7.11
CA LEU A 68 11.98 -6.88 7.31
C LEU A 68 13.49 -7.05 7.05
N ASP A 69 13.85 -7.66 5.92
CA ASP A 69 15.22 -7.62 5.45
C ASP A 69 15.53 -6.22 4.91
N SER A 70 16.75 -5.76 5.17
CA SER A 70 17.28 -4.49 4.66
C SER A 70 17.12 -4.34 3.15
N THR A 71 17.18 -5.46 2.40
CA THR A 71 16.97 -5.51 0.96
C THR A 71 15.56 -5.09 0.57
N VAL A 72 14.53 -5.62 1.22
CA VAL A 72 13.12 -5.29 0.93
C VAL A 72 12.86 -3.81 1.24
N SER A 73 13.37 -3.31 2.36
CA SER A 73 13.27 -1.90 2.73
C SER A 73 13.86 -0.97 1.66
N ILE A 74 15.00 -1.33 1.07
CA ILE A 74 15.61 -0.57 -0.03
C ILE A 74 14.76 -0.66 -1.31
N LEU A 75 14.21 -1.85 -1.61
CA LEU A 75 13.33 -2.09 -2.76
C LEU A 75 11.97 -1.38 -2.64
N VAL A 76 11.56 -0.95 -1.45
CA VAL A 76 10.37 -0.12 -1.27
C VAL A 76 10.75 1.37 -1.26
N LEU A 77 11.76 1.73 -0.48
CA LEU A 77 12.13 3.14 -0.28
C LEU A 77 12.57 3.81 -1.59
N ARG A 78 13.45 3.16 -2.37
CA ARG A 78 14.04 3.80 -3.56
C ARG A 78 13.10 3.91 -4.77
N PRO A 79 12.35 2.86 -5.17
CA PRO A 79 11.53 2.95 -6.37
C PRO A 79 10.08 3.41 -6.10
N ILE A 80 9.62 3.41 -4.84
CA ILE A 80 8.24 3.78 -4.50
C ILE A 80 8.23 5.08 -3.69
N ILE A 81 8.77 5.05 -2.46
CA ILE A 81 8.58 6.14 -1.50
C ILE A 81 9.27 7.45 -1.94
N LEU A 82 10.56 7.39 -2.30
CA LEU A 82 11.30 8.59 -2.69
C LEU A 82 10.73 9.26 -3.97
N PRO A 83 10.42 8.52 -5.05
CA PRO A 83 9.78 9.09 -6.24
C PRO A 83 8.41 9.69 -5.95
N THR A 84 7.62 9.10 -5.05
CA THR A 84 6.34 9.66 -4.62
C THR A 84 6.54 11.03 -3.97
N ILE A 85 7.47 11.15 -3.02
CA ILE A 85 7.74 12.42 -2.33
C ILE A 85 8.26 13.47 -3.32
N GLU A 86 9.19 13.08 -4.20
CA GLU A 86 9.71 13.97 -5.24
C GLU A 86 8.59 14.45 -6.18
N GLY A 87 7.69 13.55 -6.59
CA GLY A 87 6.50 13.89 -7.38
C GLY A 87 5.63 14.94 -6.71
N THR A 88 5.32 14.76 -5.41
CA THR A 88 4.54 15.76 -4.65
C THR A 88 5.24 17.11 -4.58
N ALA A 89 6.57 17.14 -4.49
CA ALA A 89 7.34 18.37 -4.49
C ALA A 89 7.32 19.07 -5.86
N VAL A 90 7.43 18.31 -6.96
CA VAL A 90 7.33 18.83 -8.34
C VAL A 90 5.95 19.43 -8.62
N GLU A 91 4.89 18.84 -8.08
CA GLU A 91 3.53 19.37 -8.19
C GLU A 91 3.26 20.59 -7.29
N GLY A 92 4.24 21.01 -6.49
CA GLY A 92 4.11 22.13 -5.55
C GLY A 92 3.35 21.79 -4.27
N CYS A 93 3.09 20.51 -4.03
CA CYS A 93 2.30 19.98 -2.92
C CYS A 93 3.19 19.14 -1.99
N LYS A 94 4.30 19.70 -1.47
CA LYS A 94 5.24 18.98 -0.60
C LYS A 94 4.50 18.29 0.56
N PHE A 95 4.66 16.97 0.65
CA PHE A 95 4.05 16.16 1.70
C PHE A 95 4.91 16.11 2.97
N VAL A 96 4.30 16.36 4.13
CA VAL A 96 4.93 16.22 5.45
C VAL A 96 3.98 15.43 6.34
N GLY A 97 4.42 14.26 6.82
CA GLY A 97 3.56 13.40 7.62
C GLY A 97 3.93 11.92 7.56
N SER A 98 2.93 11.07 7.72
CA SER A 98 3.06 9.63 7.68
C SER A 98 2.47 9.11 6.38
N LEU A 99 3.34 8.67 5.47
CA LEU A 99 2.95 8.02 4.23
C LEU A 99 2.73 6.53 4.49
N TYR A 100 1.56 6.04 4.12
CA TYR A 100 1.23 4.62 4.20
C TYR A 100 1.20 4.03 2.79
N ALA A 101 1.95 2.94 2.59
CA ALA A 101 2.02 2.22 1.32
C ALA A 101 1.56 0.77 1.50
N GLY A 102 0.43 0.42 0.90
CA GLY A 102 -0.02 -0.95 0.75
C GLY A 102 0.69 -1.60 -0.44
N LEU A 103 1.40 -2.70 -0.18
CA LEU A 103 2.19 -3.41 -1.18
C LEU A 103 1.79 -4.88 -1.24
N VAL A 104 2.00 -5.47 -2.41
CA VAL A 104 2.05 -6.92 -2.58
C VAL A 104 3.47 -7.32 -2.96
N ILE A 105 4.07 -8.19 -2.16
CA ILE A 105 5.41 -8.72 -2.40
C ILE A 105 5.29 -10.05 -3.14
N GLU A 106 5.80 -10.10 -4.37
CA GLU A 106 5.78 -11.32 -5.17
C GLU A 106 6.72 -12.38 -4.58
N LYS A 107 6.24 -13.61 -4.37
CA LYS A 107 6.99 -14.68 -3.70
C LYS A 107 8.25 -15.17 -4.42
N LYS A 108 8.32 -15.00 -5.75
CA LYS A 108 9.44 -15.50 -6.58
C LYS A 108 10.56 -14.47 -6.74
N SER A 109 10.17 -13.23 -7.06
CA SER A 109 11.10 -12.15 -7.40
C SER A 109 11.43 -11.24 -6.21
N TRP A 110 10.65 -11.31 -5.13
CA TRP A 110 10.71 -10.37 -4.00
C TRP A 110 10.46 -8.92 -4.39
N MET A 111 9.94 -8.67 -5.59
CA MET A 111 9.63 -7.32 -6.05
C MET A 111 8.33 -6.82 -5.42
N PRO A 112 8.34 -5.63 -4.79
CA PRO A 112 7.12 -5.00 -4.30
C PRO A 112 6.33 -4.36 -5.45
N LYS A 113 5.01 -4.57 -5.44
CA LYS A 113 4.05 -3.82 -6.25
C LYS A 113 3.19 -2.95 -5.34
N LEU A 114 3.07 -1.66 -5.67
CA LEU A 114 2.19 -0.73 -4.99
C LEU A 114 0.74 -1.02 -5.35
N THR A 115 -0.12 -1.20 -4.35
CA THR A 115 -1.57 -1.32 -4.54
C THR A 115 -2.27 -0.05 -4.11
N ASP A 116 -1.89 0.49 -2.95
CA ASP A 116 -2.56 1.62 -2.33
C ASP A 116 -1.53 2.56 -1.70
N LEU A 117 -1.84 3.85 -1.75
CA LEU A 117 -1.03 4.89 -1.14
C LEU A 117 -1.95 5.86 -0.39
N GLU A 118 -1.66 6.08 0.88
CA GLU A 118 -2.36 7.06 1.71
C GLU A 118 -1.34 8.09 2.21
N ILE A 119 -1.61 9.36 1.88
CA ILE A 119 -0.86 10.56 2.24
C ILE A 119 -1.72 11.38 3.20
#